data_AF-U2SRB8-F1
#
_entry.id   AF-U2SRB8-F1
#
_cell.length_a   1.000
_cell.length_b   1.000
_cell.length_c   1.000
_cell.angle_alpha   90.00
_cell.angle_beta   90.00
_cell.angle_gamma   90.00
#
_symmetry.space_group_name_H-M   'P 1'
#
loop_
_entity.id
_entity.type
_entity.pdbx_description
1 polymer ?
#
loop_
_entity_poly.entity_id
_entity_poly.type
_entity_poly.pdbx_seq_one_letter_code
_entity_poly.pdbx_strand_id
1 'polypeptide(L)'
;MTEGIPASSEELFELFGTGSWVFLPQAPARAIAAELTAEIVDDRFAWGENPHVGEGGAILVLTAPMNGWMLLHGASETVGVVAAELSERRDVYRAMIDVRLPAMSWAYLEGGMPVRTVSVELGDDGDLVTRTAGDPLPFERDGALGAGGRHGLDSFFYPLAVLGEHGVTLDELRRGLGLPSVTLRIG
;
A
#
# COMPACT_ATOMS: atom_id res chain seq x y z
N MET A 1 2.55 -2.48 32.96
CA MET A 1 3.63 -3.19 32.27
C MET A 1 3.09 -3.56 30.90
N THR A 2 3.30 -2.69 29.93
CA THR A 2 2.86 -2.86 28.54
C THR A 2 3.94 -3.64 27.80
N GLU A 3 3.95 -4.95 28.02
CA GLU A 3 4.79 -5.87 27.26
C GLU A 3 4.02 -6.33 26.02
N GLY A 4 4.64 -6.20 24.84
CA GLY A 4 4.28 -7.05 23.70
C GLY A 4 3.84 -6.39 22.40
N ILE A 5 4.06 -5.10 22.19
CA ILE A 5 4.03 -4.52 20.85
C ILE A 5 5.45 -4.06 20.51
N PRO A 6 6.17 -4.73 19.59
CA PRO A 6 7.52 -4.33 19.24
C PRO A 6 7.45 -2.97 18.55
N ALA A 7 8.48 -2.14 18.72
CA ALA A 7 8.62 -0.81 18.11
C ALA A 7 8.34 -0.75 16.59
N SER A 8 8.30 -1.90 15.90
CA SER A 8 7.83 -2.02 14.52
C SER A 8 6.35 -1.68 14.33
N SER A 9 5.45 -1.96 15.28
CA SER A 9 4.01 -1.75 15.07
C SER A 9 3.61 -0.29 15.22
N GLU A 10 4.26 0.48 16.10
CA GLU A 10 4.02 1.93 16.21
C GLU A 10 4.53 2.66 14.95
N GLU A 11 5.73 2.33 14.49
CA GLU A 11 6.29 2.94 13.27
C GLU A 11 5.50 2.55 12.01
N LEU A 12 5.07 1.28 11.88
CA LEU A 12 4.19 0.85 10.79
C LEU A 12 2.81 1.52 10.88
N PHE A 13 2.30 1.74 12.09
CA PHE A 13 1.05 2.45 12.32
C PHE A 13 1.16 3.93 11.91
N GLU A 14 2.26 4.60 12.23
CA GLU A 14 2.51 5.98 11.79
C GLU A 14 2.64 6.07 10.27
N LEU A 15 3.34 5.12 9.65
CA LEU A 15 3.60 5.13 8.20
C LEU A 15 2.40 4.70 7.35
N PHE A 16 1.64 3.71 7.82
CA PHE A 16 0.62 3.03 7.02
C PHE A 16 -0.74 2.88 7.71
N GLY A 17 -0.87 3.25 8.98
CA GLY A 17 -2.11 3.12 9.73
C GLY A 17 -3.23 4.03 9.23
N THR A 18 -2.93 5.02 8.40
CA THR A 18 -3.94 5.84 7.71
C THR A 18 -3.42 6.23 6.34
N GLY A 19 -3.92 5.56 5.29
CA GLY A 19 -3.51 5.89 3.93
C GLY A 19 -4.06 4.93 2.89
N SER A 20 -3.88 5.31 1.64
CA SER A 20 -4.14 4.46 0.48
C SER A 20 -2.92 4.47 -0.42
N TRP A 21 -2.55 3.29 -0.91
CA TRP A 21 -1.37 3.14 -1.73
C TRP A 21 -1.50 2.02 -2.75
N VAL A 22 -0.68 2.14 -3.79
CA VAL A 22 -0.42 1.08 -4.77
C VAL A 22 1.00 0.57 -4.56
N PHE A 23 1.15 -0.74 -4.44
CA PHE A 23 2.42 -1.44 -4.50
C PHE A 23 2.56 -2.07 -5.88
N LEU A 24 3.65 -1.71 -6.55
CA LEU A 24 3.88 -2.03 -7.95
C LEU A 24 5.35 -2.35 -8.22
N PRO A 25 5.65 -3.15 -9.26
CA PRO A 25 7.02 -3.40 -9.69
C PRO A 25 7.74 -2.10 -10.03
N GLN A 26 9.03 -2.07 -9.75
CA GLN A 26 9.88 -0.92 -10.05
C GLN A 26 9.81 -0.55 -11.54
N ALA A 27 9.58 0.74 -11.79
CA ALA A 27 9.65 1.33 -13.11
C ALA A 27 10.24 2.75 -13.02
N PRO A 28 10.80 3.29 -14.12
CA PRO A 28 11.19 4.70 -14.15
C PRO A 28 10.00 5.61 -13.85
N ALA A 29 10.17 6.59 -12.95
CA ALA A 29 9.08 7.50 -12.58
C ALA A 29 8.45 8.22 -13.78
N ARG A 30 9.25 8.55 -14.81
CA ARG A 30 8.75 9.13 -16.06
C ARG A 30 7.84 8.19 -16.86
N ALA A 31 8.07 6.88 -16.78
CA ALA A 31 7.21 5.89 -17.42
C ALA A 31 5.86 5.80 -16.68
N ILE A 32 5.90 5.73 -15.34
CA ILE A 32 4.69 5.77 -14.51
C ILE A 32 3.89 7.06 -14.76
N ALA A 33 4.55 8.21 -14.77
CA ALA A 33 3.91 9.49 -15.05
C ALA A 33 3.27 9.52 -16.45
N ALA A 34 3.96 9.03 -17.48
CA ALA A 34 3.43 8.99 -18.84
C ALA A 34 2.21 8.06 -18.98
N GLU A 35 2.21 6.93 -18.26
CA GLU A 35 1.07 6.02 -18.24
C GLU A 35 -0.15 6.65 -17.58
N LEU A 36 0.03 7.31 -16.43
CA LEU A 36 -1.04 7.97 -15.69
C LEU A 36 -1.44 9.34 -16.26
N THR A 37 -0.89 9.74 -17.41
CA THR A 37 -1.04 11.09 -17.98
C THR A 37 -0.76 12.20 -16.94
N ALA A 38 0.25 11.98 -16.10
CA ALA A 38 0.60 12.81 -14.96
C ALA A 38 1.86 13.66 -15.20
N GLU A 39 1.94 14.79 -14.50
CA GLU A 39 3.12 15.65 -14.45
C GLU A 39 3.98 15.32 -13.21
N ILE A 40 5.30 15.26 -13.37
CA ILE A 40 6.23 15.23 -12.23
C ILE A 40 6.43 16.65 -11.74
N VAL A 41 6.01 16.94 -10.51
CA VAL A 41 6.00 18.30 -9.96
C VAL A 41 7.05 18.52 -8.87
N ASP A 42 7.54 17.45 -8.24
CA ASP A 42 8.69 17.46 -7.34
C ASP A 42 9.34 16.08 -7.30
N ASP A 43 10.62 16.00 -6.95
CA ASP A 43 11.40 14.76 -6.82
C ASP A 43 12.47 14.80 -5.71
N ARG A 44 12.38 15.78 -4.80
CA ARG A 44 13.49 16.12 -3.88
C ARG A 44 13.31 15.63 -2.45
N PHE A 45 12.07 15.39 -2.04
CA PHE A 45 11.74 15.14 -0.64
C PHE A 45 11.63 13.66 -0.33
N ALA A 46 12.17 13.24 0.81
CA ALA A 46 11.83 11.94 1.39
C ALA A 46 10.31 11.83 1.58
N TRP A 47 9.76 10.62 1.56
CA TRP A 47 8.30 10.43 1.56
C TRP A 47 7.63 11.11 2.77
N GLY A 48 8.15 10.89 3.98
CA GLY A 48 7.59 11.46 5.21
C GLY A 48 7.78 12.99 5.35
N GLU A 49 8.67 13.57 4.54
CA GLU A 49 8.94 15.02 4.51
C GLU A 49 8.33 15.70 3.28
N ASN A 50 7.65 14.93 2.42
CA ASN A 50 7.14 15.44 1.17
C ASN A 50 5.90 16.32 1.45
N PRO A 51 5.96 17.63 1.14
CA PRO A 51 4.90 18.58 1.47
C PRO A 51 3.58 18.27 0.74
N HIS A 52 3.64 17.45 -0.31
CA HIS A 52 2.50 17.09 -1.14
C HIS A 52 1.71 15.88 -0.59
N VAL A 53 2.21 15.20 0.44
CA VAL A 53 1.48 14.10 1.09
C VAL A 53 0.20 14.67 1.72
N GLY A 54 -0.95 14.21 1.24
CA GLY A 54 -2.26 14.63 1.73
C GLY A 54 -2.86 15.87 1.05
N GLU A 55 -2.24 16.42 0.00
CA GLU A 55 -2.74 17.60 -0.71
C GLU A 55 -4.05 17.38 -1.53
N GLY A 56 -4.52 16.14 -1.69
CA GLY A 56 -5.85 15.83 -2.22
C GLY A 56 -5.89 14.90 -3.45
N GLY A 57 -7.06 14.84 -4.09
CA GLY A 57 -7.46 13.81 -5.06
C GLY A 57 -6.74 13.76 -6.41
N ALA A 58 -5.76 14.63 -6.66
CA ALA A 58 -4.98 14.65 -7.90
C ALA A 58 -3.47 14.45 -7.68
N ILE A 59 -3.04 14.31 -6.43
CA ILE A 59 -1.62 14.22 -6.07
C ILE A 59 -1.31 12.80 -5.64
N LEU A 60 -0.21 12.28 -6.18
CA LEU A 60 0.35 11.00 -5.79
C LEU A 60 1.83 11.17 -5.44
N VAL A 61 2.31 10.40 -4.48
CA VAL A 61 3.71 10.37 -4.07
C VAL A 61 4.25 8.96 -4.31
N LEU A 62 5.17 8.85 -5.26
CA LEU A 62 5.84 7.61 -5.63
C LEU A 62 7.17 7.51 -4.89
N THR A 63 7.35 6.47 -4.08
CA THR A 63 8.58 6.24 -3.32
C THR A 63 9.74 5.83 -4.22
N ALA A 64 10.97 5.91 -3.70
CA ALA A 64 12.08 5.20 -4.30
C ALA A 64 11.83 3.66 -4.32
N PRO A 65 12.52 2.91 -5.18
CA PRO A 65 12.42 1.45 -5.20
C PRO A 65 12.97 0.80 -3.93
N MET A 66 12.27 -0.23 -3.45
CA MET A 66 12.57 -1.08 -2.30
C MET A 66 12.49 -2.52 -2.78
N ASN A 67 13.63 -3.23 -2.81
CA ASN A 67 13.73 -4.59 -3.35
C ASN A 67 13.06 -4.81 -4.73
N GLY A 68 13.18 -3.86 -5.65
CA GLY A 68 12.57 -3.97 -6.99
C GLY A 68 11.08 -3.63 -7.05
N TRP A 69 10.52 -3.07 -5.98
CA TRP A 69 9.13 -2.61 -5.90
C TRP A 69 9.05 -1.16 -5.44
N MET A 70 7.91 -0.51 -5.66
CA MET A 70 7.67 0.89 -5.27
C MET A 70 6.31 1.01 -4.58
N LEU A 71 6.10 2.11 -3.85
CA LEU A 71 4.80 2.49 -3.31
C LEU A 71 4.35 3.82 -3.93
N LEU A 72 3.11 3.88 -4.35
CA LEU A 72 2.47 5.09 -4.87
C LEU A 72 1.31 5.45 -3.94
N HIS A 73 1.51 6.46 -3.11
CA HIS A 73 0.58 6.89 -2.06
C HIS A 73 -0.28 8.08 -2.51
N GLY A 74 -1.54 8.12 -2.08
CA GLY A 74 -2.40 9.29 -2.29
C GLY A 74 -3.80 9.11 -1.72
N ALA A 75 -4.73 9.96 -2.15
CA ALA A 75 -6.14 9.84 -1.75
C ALA A 75 -6.74 8.53 -2.28
N SER A 76 -7.63 7.93 -1.49
CA SER A 76 -8.21 6.60 -1.78
C SER A 76 -8.89 6.52 -3.15
N GLU A 77 -9.64 7.56 -3.53
CA GLU A 77 -10.28 7.69 -4.85
C GLU A 77 -9.25 7.66 -6.00
N THR A 78 -8.19 8.46 -5.89
CA THR A 78 -7.11 8.57 -6.88
C THR A 78 -6.34 7.27 -6.99
N VAL A 79 -5.98 6.69 -5.84
CA VAL A 79 -5.30 5.39 -5.73
C VAL A 79 -6.13 4.29 -6.36
N GLY A 80 -7.46 4.32 -6.19
CA GLY A 80 -8.39 3.39 -6.82
C GLY A 80 -8.32 3.43 -8.34
N VAL A 81 -8.38 4.63 -8.92
CA VAL A 81 -8.31 4.85 -10.38
C VAL A 81 -6.94 4.44 -10.92
N VAL A 82 -5.86 4.93 -10.32
CA VAL A 82 -4.52 4.66 -10.83
C VAL A 82 -4.11 3.20 -10.67
N ALA A 83 -4.58 2.50 -9.63
CA ALA A 83 -4.33 1.08 -9.49
C ALA A 83 -4.89 0.29 -10.69
N ALA A 84 -6.12 0.63 -11.12
CA ALA A 84 -6.73 -0.01 -12.27
C ALA A 84 -5.93 0.28 -13.54
N GLU A 85 -5.60 1.54 -13.81
CA GLU A 85 -4.84 1.94 -15.00
C GLU A 85 -3.45 1.30 -15.06
N LEU A 86 -2.70 1.32 -13.96
CA LEU A 86 -1.38 0.67 -13.88
C LEU A 86 -1.51 -0.84 -14.06
N SER A 87 -2.58 -1.44 -13.53
CA SER A 87 -2.79 -2.90 -13.60
C SER A 87 -3.08 -3.43 -15.00
N GLU A 88 -3.35 -2.56 -15.98
CA GLU A 88 -3.47 -2.97 -17.39
C GLU A 88 -2.16 -3.51 -17.96
N ARG A 89 -1.02 -3.16 -17.34
CA ARG A 89 0.33 -3.45 -17.88
C ARG A 89 1.24 -4.20 -16.92
N ARG A 90 0.89 -4.25 -15.64
CA ARG A 90 1.69 -4.90 -14.59
C ARG A 90 0.83 -5.38 -13.45
N ASP A 91 1.37 -6.31 -12.70
CA ASP A 91 0.77 -6.78 -11.46
C ASP A 91 0.77 -5.64 -10.44
N VAL A 92 -0.40 -5.38 -9.84
CA VAL A 92 -0.59 -4.26 -8.91
C VAL A 92 -1.34 -4.74 -7.67
N TYR A 93 -0.83 -4.36 -6.50
CA TYR A 93 -1.53 -4.50 -5.23
C TYR A 93 -1.99 -3.13 -4.77
N ARG A 94 -3.30 -2.95 -4.62
CA ARG A 94 -3.89 -1.75 -4.03
C ARG A 94 -4.22 -2.03 -2.58
N ALA A 95 -3.93 -1.10 -1.69
CA ALA A 95 -4.36 -1.19 -0.31
C ALA A 95 -4.84 0.14 0.27
N MET A 96 -5.69 0.03 1.28
CA MET A 96 -6.13 1.11 2.15
C MET A 96 -6.19 0.58 3.58
N ILE A 97 -5.71 1.39 4.52
CA ILE A 97 -5.84 1.15 5.95
C ILE A 97 -6.30 2.47 6.58
N ASP A 98 -7.33 2.42 7.42
CA ASP A 98 -7.69 3.49 8.35
C ASP A 98 -7.94 2.88 9.74
N VAL A 99 -6.99 3.05 10.63
CA VAL A 99 -7.06 2.59 12.03
C VAL A 99 -8.03 3.40 12.90
N ARG A 100 -8.40 4.63 12.49
CA ARG A 100 -9.30 5.51 13.27
C ARG A 100 -10.75 5.10 13.06
N LEU A 101 -11.07 4.62 11.87
CA LEU A 101 -12.31 3.96 11.51
C LEU A 101 -11.95 2.54 11.07
N PRO A 102 -11.84 1.56 11.99
CA PRO A 102 -11.23 0.25 11.73
C PRO A 102 -11.67 -0.39 10.42
N ALA A 103 -10.94 -0.04 9.36
CA ALA A 103 -11.21 -0.41 7.99
C ALA A 103 -9.88 -0.69 7.30
N MET A 104 -9.81 -1.84 6.65
CA MET A 104 -8.72 -2.21 5.78
C MET A 104 -9.32 -2.80 4.51
N SER A 105 -8.73 -2.47 3.37
CA SER A 105 -8.96 -3.23 2.15
C SER A 105 -7.66 -3.44 1.41
N TRP A 106 -7.54 -4.58 0.75
CA TRP A 106 -6.57 -4.74 -0.31
C TRP A 106 -7.15 -5.51 -1.48
N ALA A 107 -6.52 -5.30 -2.62
CA ALA A 107 -6.85 -5.97 -3.86
C ALA A 107 -5.58 -6.25 -4.63
N TYR A 108 -5.53 -7.42 -5.25
CA TYR A 108 -4.63 -7.68 -6.36
C TYR A 108 -5.39 -7.50 -7.66
N LEU A 109 -4.80 -6.70 -8.56
CA LEU A 109 -5.40 -6.31 -9.83
C LEU A 109 -4.59 -6.87 -11.00
N GLU A 110 -5.31 -7.38 -11.99
CA GLU A 110 -4.78 -7.80 -13.28
C GLU A 110 -5.67 -7.25 -14.39
N GLY A 111 -5.07 -6.66 -15.43
CA GLY A 111 -5.81 -6.21 -16.61
C GLY A 111 -6.89 -5.16 -16.31
N GLY A 112 -6.65 -4.26 -15.36
CA GLY A 112 -7.60 -3.23 -14.95
C GLY A 112 -8.59 -3.63 -13.87
N MET A 113 -8.62 -4.91 -13.48
CA MET A 113 -9.70 -5.46 -12.65
C MET A 113 -9.18 -6.16 -11.39
N PRO A 114 -9.85 -5.99 -10.23
CA PRO A 114 -9.54 -6.79 -9.05
C PRO A 114 -9.86 -8.27 -9.29
N VAL A 115 -8.86 -9.14 -9.15
CA VAL A 115 -9.02 -10.60 -9.26
C VAL A 115 -9.03 -11.29 -7.90
N ARG A 116 -8.48 -10.62 -6.88
CA ARG A 116 -8.51 -11.04 -5.47
C ARG A 116 -8.71 -9.82 -4.59
N THR A 117 -9.67 -9.88 -3.67
CA THR A 117 -9.92 -8.80 -2.71
C THR A 117 -10.15 -9.32 -1.31
N VAL A 118 -9.75 -8.53 -0.32
CA VAL A 118 -10.10 -8.70 1.08
C VAL A 118 -10.44 -7.32 1.64
N SER A 119 -11.52 -7.23 2.39
CA SER A 119 -11.81 -6.06 3.22
C SER A 119 -12.19 -6.48 4.63
N VAL A 120 -11.81 -5.65 5.59
CA VAL A 120 -12.15 -5.77 7.00
C VAL A 120 -12.72 -4.44 7.42
N GLU A 121 -13.93 -4.43 7.98
CA GLU A 121 -14.63 -3.21 8.38
C GLU A 121 -15.36 -3.46 9.71
N LEU A 122 -15.61 -2.40 10.48
CA LEU A 122 -16.47 -2.47 11.65
C LEU A 122 -17.94 -2.66 11.22
N GLY A 123 -18.56 -3.76 11.64
CA GLY A 123 -19.97 -4.04 11.42
C GLY A 123 -20.88 -3.29 12.39
N ASP A 124 -22.18 -3.33 12.12
CA ASP A 124 -23.21 -2.61 12.90
C ASP A 124 -23.24 -3.02 14.38
N ASP A 125 -22.87 -4.27 14.68
CA ASP A 125 -22.82 -4.82 16.04
C ASP A 125 -21.50 -4.50 16.78
N GLY A 126 -20.57 -3.77 16.14
CA GLY A 126 -19.25 -3.44 16.69
C GLY A 126 -18.19 -4.53 16.50
N ASP A 127 -18.54 -5.63 15.84
CA ASP A 127 -17.60 -6.70 15.47
C ASP A 127 -16.92 -6.40 14.13
N LEU A 128 -15.67 -6.84 13.96
CA LEU A 128 -14.96 -6.75 12.67
C LEU A 128 -15.51 -7.80 11.68
N VAL A 129 -15.99 -7.33 10.53
CA VAL A 129 -16.51 -8.15 9.44
C VAL A 129 -15.46 -8.26 8.35
N THR A 130 -15.04 -9.48 8.03
CA THR A 130 -14.14 -9.76 6.90
C THR A 130 -14.94 -10.20 5.68
N ARG A 131 -14.68 -9.58 4.53
CA ARG A 131 -15.24 -9.97 3.23
C ARG A 131 -14.09 -10.30 2.28
N THR A 132 -14.23 -11.38 1.53
CA THR A 132 -13.22 -11.81 0.56
C THR A 132 -13.87 -12.19 -0.76
N ALA A 133 -13.19 -11.93 -1.87
CA ALA A 133 -13.62 -12.37 -3.20
C ALA A 133 -12.40 -12.79 -4.05
N GLY A 134 -12.62 -13.70 -5.00
CA GLY A 134 -11.56 -14.27 -5.82
C GLY A 134 -10.75 -15.36 -5.12
N ASP A 135 -9.98 -16.10 -5.91
CA ASP A 135 -9.16 -17.22 -5.42
C ASP A 135 -7.95 -16.72 -4.63
N PRO A 136 -7.58 -17.36 -3.51
CA PRO A 136 -6.37 -17.02 -2.77
C PRO A 136 -5.12 -17.14 -3.63
N LEU A 137 -4.27 -16.12 -3.58
CA LEU A 137 -2.97 -16.09 -4.25
C LEU A 137 -2.03 -17.16 -3.65
N PRO A 138 -1.00 -17.61 -4.38
CA PRO A 138 -0.12 -18.68 -3.92
C PRO A 138 0.44 -18.45 -2.51
N PHE A 139 0.88 -17.23 -2.20
CA PHE A 139 1.45 -16.87 -0.90
C PHE A 139 0.43 -16.84 0.25
N GLU A 140 -0.88 -16.82 -0.03
CA GLU A 140 -1.93 -16.89 0.99
C GLU A 140 -2.16 -18.32 1.50
N ARG A 141 -1.84 -19.33 0.66
CA ARG A 141 -2.23 -20.73 0.90
C ARG A 141 -1.42 -21.41 2.00
N ASP A 142 -0.21 -20.92 2.26
CA ASP A 142 0.71 -21.51 3.23
C ASP A 142 0.53 -20.96 4.65
N GLY A 143 -0.53 -20.18 4.92
CA GLY A 143 -0.84 -19.66 6.25
C GLY A 143 0.13 -18.59 6.76
N ALA A 144 0.99 -18.05 5.89
CA ALA A 144 2.05 -17.10 6.24
C ALA A 144 1.54 -15.74 6.77
N LEU A 145 0.25 -15.44 6.57
CA LEU A 145 -0.33 -14.10 6.73
C LEU A 145 -1.40 -14.00 7.83
N GLY A 146 -1.62 -15.07 8.60
CA GLY A 146 -2.54 -15.06 9.74
C GLY A 146 -1.87 -14.60 11.04
N ALA A 147 -2.67 -14.32 12.08
CA ALA A 147 -2.16 -14.11 13.43
C ALA A 147 -1.31 -15.33 13.87
N GLY A 148 -0.02 -15.11 14.11
CA GLY A 148 0.96 -16.18 14.41
C GLY A 148 1.71 -16.75 13.20
N GLY A 149 1.51 -16.22 11.98
CA GLY A 149 2.27 -16.55 10.78
C GLY A 149 3.69 -15.99 10.77
N ARG A 150 4.52 -16.40 9.81
CA ARG A 150 5.96 -16.04 9.71
C ARG A 150 6.22 -14.52 9.66
N HIS A 151 5.25 -13.74 9.18
CA HIS A 151 5.31 -12.28 9.11
C HIS A 151 4.57 -11.57 10.25
N GLY A 152 3.83 -12.30 11.10
CA GLY A 152 3.39 -11.85 12.42
C GLY A 152 2.62 -10.53 12.49
N LEU A 153 1.72 -10.26 11.54
CA LEU A 153 0.88 -9.06 11.53
C LEU A 153 -0.57 -9.40 11.90
N ASP A 154 -1.25 -8.49 12.59
CA ASP A 154 -2.71 -8.51 12.74
C ASP A 154 -3.33 -8.58 11.33
N SER A 155 -4.47 -9.27 11.18
CA SER A 155 -5.24 -9.33 9.93
C SER A 155 -5.49 -7.92 9.36
N PHE A 156 -5.53 -6.91 10.22
CA PHE A 156 -5.67 -5.50 9.85
C PHE A 156 -4.46 -4.92 9.09
N PHE A 157 -3.27 -5.47 9.28
CA PHE A 157 -2.02 -5.08 8.60
C PHE A 157 -1.61 -6.05 7.50
N TYR A 158 -2.52 -6.94 7.08
CA TYR A 158 -2.30 -7.85 5.97
C TYR A 158 -1.66 -7.21 4.73
N PRO A 159 -2.00 -5.97 4.30
CA PRO A 159 -1.34 -5.34 3.17
C PRO A 159 0.19 -5.20 3.32
N LEU A 160 0.69 -5.06 4.55
CA LEU A 160 2.13 -5.01 4.82
C LEU A 160 2.79 -6.39 4.72
N ALA A 161 2.03 -7.45 5.01
CA ALA A 161 2.52 -8.81 4.84
C ALA A 161 2.73 -9.14 3.34
N VAL A 162 1.91 -8.55 2.45
CA VAL A 162 2.14 -8.61 1.00
C VAL A 162 3.49 -7.98 0.63
N LEU A 163 3.85 -6.82 1.20
CA LEU A 163 5.17 -6.21 0.97
C LEU A 163 6.30 -7.17 1.38
N GLY A 164 6.16 -7.81 2.54
CA GLY A 164 7.11 -8.79 3.07
C GLY A 164 7.30 -10.02 2.18
N GLU A 165 6.22 -10.55 1.60
CA GLU A 165 6.28 -11.64 0.61
C GLU A 165 7.13 -11.27 -0.61
N HIS A 166 7.05 -10.01 -1.03
CA HIS A 166 7.85 -9.47 -2.12
C HIS A 166 9.25 -8.98 -1.67
N GLY A 167 9.68 -9.38 -0.46
CA GLY A 167 11.01 -9.10 0.10
C GLY A 167 11.21 -7.65 0.54
N VAL A 168 10.15 -6.84 0.59
CA VAL A 168 10.19 -5.49 1.15
C VAL A 168 10.05 -5.60 2.67
N THR A 169 11.19 -5.71 3.33
CA THR A 169 11.28 -5.78 4.79
C THR A 169 11.07 -4.41 5.45
N LEU A 170 10.89 -4.38 6.77
CA LEU A 170 10.81 -3.12 7.51
C LEU A 170 12.07 -2.25 7.34
N ASP A 171 13.25 -2.86 7.26
CA ASP A 171 14.50 -2.12 7.03
C ASP A 171 14.59 -1.56 5.59
N GLU A 172 14.05 -2.27 4.61
CA GLU A 172 13.91 -1.76 3.24
C GLU A 172 12.91 -0.60 3.18
N LEU A 173 11.79 -0.69 3.90
CA LEU A 173 10.82 0.41 4.04
C LEU A 173 11.48 1.65 4.66
N ARG A 174 12.13 1.50 5.81
CA ARG A 174 12.84 2.61 6.49
C ARG A 174 13.85 3.29 5.58
N ARG A 175 14.65 2.49 4.87
CA ARG A 175 15.64 3.03 3.94
C ARG A 175 14.97 3.71 2.74
N GLY A 176 14.03 3.05 2.09
CA GLY A 176 13.40 3.52 0.86
C GLY A 176 12.53 4.76 1.06
N LEU A 177 11.80 4.84 2.17
CA LEU A 177 10.99 6.01 2.52
C LEU A 177 11.84 7.23 2.91
N GLY A 178 13.08 7.00 3.35
CA GLY A 178 14.08 8.05 3.58
C GLY A 178 14.80 8.53 2.32
N LEU A 179 14.58 7.90 1.16
CA LEU A 179 15.11 8.36 -0.13
C LEU A 179 14.13 9.34 -0.80
N PRO A 180 14.62 10.19 -1.71
CA PRO A 180 13.76 11.10 -2.46
C PRO A 180 12.61 10.36 -3.18
N SER A 181 11.41 10.86 -2.95
CA SER A 181 10.16 10.44 -3.58
C SER A 181 9.82 11.38 -4.73
N VAL A 182 9.02 10.90 -5.68
CA VAL A 182 8.54 11.66 -6.83
C VAL A 182 7.07 12.01 -6.64
N THR A 183 6.75 13.30 -6.68
CA THR A 183 5.37 13.79 -6.65
C THR A 183 4.82 13.87 -8.07
N LEU A 184 3.69 13.20 -8.28
CA LEU A 184 2.93 13.20 -9.52
C LEU A 184 1.64 14.00 -9.33
N ARG A 185 1.27 14.79 -10.35
CA ARG A 185 -0.04 15.45 -10.44
C ARG A 185 -0.80 14.93 -11.65
N ILE A 186 -1.99 14.38 -11.40
CA ILE A 186 -2.92 13.93 -12.44
C ILE A 186 -3.78 15.12 -12.89
N GLY A 187 -4.01 15.24 -14.19
CA GLY A 187 -4.80 16.30 -14.83
C GLY A 187 -6.23 15.91 -15.13
#